data_AF-A0A8J2L2A2-F1
#
_entry.id   AF-A0A8J2L2A2-F1
#
_cell.length_a   1.000
_cell.length_b   1.000
_cell.length_c   1.000
_cell.angle_alpha   90.00
_cell.angle_beta   90.00
_cell.angle_gamma   90.00
#
_symmetry.space_group_name_H-M   'P 1'
#
loop_
_entity.id
_entity.type
_entity.pdbx_description
1 polymer ?
#
loop_
_entity_poly.entity_id
_entity_poly.type
_entity_poly.pdbx_seq_one_letter_code
_entity_poly.pdbx_strand_id
1 'polypeptide(L)'
;MSASKRFSDVSYLFYALCEIEEEQIKQKINVCCNMSQEEETSEWKYNPKNVHLVLSSIRGTPSYWMTYQGSVLAMIKQLGGCTFFFTTSVDDINSFEFVNAMNKFKHGFDTPDIDPQSLSYYEKKELLDDYPVVAARQFNLRVTEFFNLVQTYGTEIFGYPVAAWTMR
;
A
#
# COMPACT_ATOMS: atom_id res chain seq x y z
N MET A 1 23.12 -8.50 -4.33
CA MET A 1 22.99 -7.03 -4.35
C MET A 1 23.76 -6.51 -5.55
N SER A 2 23.14 -5.68 -6.40
CA SER A 2 23.80 -5.08 -7.57
C SER A 2 25.03 -4.25 -7.13
N ALA A 3 26.14 -4.32 -7.87
CA ALA A 3 27.38 -3.60 -7.57
C ALA A 3 27.26 -2.07 -7.79
N SER A 4 26.17 -1.60 -8.40
CA SER A 4 25.97 -0.19 -8.73
C SER A 4 25.36 0.59 -7.58
N LYS A 5 26.08 1.59 -7.06
CA LYS A 5 25.59 2.53 -6.03
C LYS A 5 24.65 3.62 -6.57
N ARG A 6 24.37 3.63 -7.88
CA ARG A 6 23.55 4.67 -8.54
C ARG A 6 22.18 4.83 -7.89
N PHE A 7 21.50 3.73 -7.58
CA PHE A 7 20.15 3.76 -6.98
C PHE A 7 20.14 3.95 -5.46
N SER A 8 21.31 4.06 -4.83
CA SER A 8 21.44 4.40 -3.41
C SER A 8 21.88 5.85 -3.18
N ASP A 9 22.39 6.53 -4.21
CA ASP A 9 22.83 7.92 -4.11
C ASP A 9 21.69 8.89 -4.46
N VAL A 10 21.31 9.70 -3.49
CA VAL A 10 20.23 10.69 -3.62
C VAL A 10 20.54 11.72 -4.70
N SER A 11 21.80 12.15 -4.83
CA SER A 11 22.21 13.13 -5.84
C SER A 11 22.02 12.59 -7.26
N TYR A 12 22.38 11.33 -7.49
CA TYR A 12 22.17 10.68 -8.78
C TYR A 12 20.67 10.50 -9.09
N LEU A 13 19.84 10.15 -8.10
CA LEU A 13 18.39 10.02 -8.30
C LEU A 13 17.74 11.32 -8.75
N PHE A 14 18.08 12.45 -8.12
CA PHE A 14 17.58 13.76 -8.55
C PHE A 14 18.11 14.16 -9.92
N TYR A 15 19.38 13.91 -10.21
CA TYR A 15 19.94 14.14 -11.54
C TYR A 15 19.19 13.34 -12.62
N ALA A 16 19.01 12.03 -12.41
CA ALA A 16 18.30 11.16 -13.33
C ALA A 16 16.83 11.57 -13.51
N LEU A 17 16.17 12.03 -12.44
CA LEU A 17 14.83 12.59 -12.52
C LEU A 17 14.77 13.82 -13.42
N CYS A 18 15.70 14.77 -13.24
CA CYS A 18 15.77 15.99 -14.05
C CYS A 18 16.01 15.67 -15.54
N GLU A 19 16.93 14.76 -15.85
CA GLU A 19 17.21 14.33 -17.24
C GLU A 19 15.97 13.71 -17.90
N ILE A 20 15.22 12.88 -17.17
CA ILE A 20 13.97 12.30 -17.67
C ILE A 20 12.93 13.39 -17.94
N GLU A 21 12.78 14.36 -17.05
CA GLU A 21 11.83 15.47 -17.22
C GLU A 21 12.22 16.36 -18.40
N GLU A 22 13.51 16.62 -18.61
CA GLU A 22 14.00 17.37 -19.76
C GLU A 22 13.66 16.68 -21.09
N GLU A 23 13.91 15.37 -21.18
CA GLU A 23 13.56 14.59 -22.37
C GLU A 23 12.05 14.55 -22.62
N GLN A 24 11.23 14.44 -21.58
CA GLN A 24 9.77 14.52 -21.69
C GLN A 24 9.31 15.88 -22.23
N ILE A 25 9.91 16.97 -21.76
CA ILE A 25 9.61 18.32 -22.24
C ILE A 25 9.98 18.47 -23.71
N LYS A 26 11.20 18.05 -24.11
CA LYS A 26 11.67 18.10 -25.50
C LYS A 26 10.73 17.36 -26.45
N GLN A 27 10.34 16.13 -26.10
CA GLN A 27 9.42 15.33 -26.91
C GLN A 27 8.06 16.00 -27.09
N LYS A 28 7.53 16.61 -26.02
CA LYS A 28 6.22 17.26 -26.03
C LYS A 28 6.22 18.57 -26.81
N ILE A 29 7.30 19.36 -26.74
CA ILE A 29 7.48 20.54 -27.59
C ILE A 29 7.48 20.11 -29.06
N ASN A 30 8.22 19.07 -29.42
CA ASN A 30 8.28 18.57 -30.80
C ASN A 30 6.87 18.17 -31.31
N VAL A 31 6.10 17.43 -30.51
CA VAL A 31 4.71 17.05 -30.82
C VAL A 31 3.81 18.28 -30.98
N CYS A 32 3.95 19.30 -30.13
CA CYS A 32 3.20 20.55 -30.22
C CYS A 32 3.49 21.32 -31.51
N CYS A 33 4.78 21.41 -31.89
CA CYS A 33 5.21 22.11 -33.09
C CYS A 33 4.72 21.38 -34.36
N ASN A 34 4.76 20.06 -34.39
CA ASN A 34 4.33 19.27 -35.55
C ASN A 34 2.81 19.31 -35.79
N MET A 35 1.99 19.53 -34.74
CA MET A 35 0.53 19.72 -34.89
C MET A 35 0.13 20.99 -35.67
N SER A 36 1.05 21.93 -35.91
CA SER A 36 0.76 23.19 -36.62
C SER A 36 1.09 23.17 -38.11
N GLN A 37 1.64 22.07 -38.64
CA GLN A 37 2.12 22.01 -40.03
C GLN A 37 1.05 21.64 -41.08
N GLU A 38 -0.21 21.45 -40.67
CA GLU A 38 -1.28 20.93 -41.55
C GLU A 38 -2.04 21.97 -42.41
N GLU A 39 -1.76 23.28 -42.30
CA GLU A 39 -2.41 24.29 -43.17
C GLU A 39 -1.38 25.25 -43.81
N GLU A 40 -1.16 25.10 -45.11
CA GLU A 40 -0.18 25.83 -45.94
C GLU A 40 -0.55 27.30 -46.27
N THR A 41 -1.58 27.87 -45.67
CA THR A 41 -2.00 29.25 -45.98
C THR A 41 -2.33 30.07 -44.75
N SER A 42 -1.58 31.18 -44.61
CA SER A 42 -1.86 32.38 -43.81
C SER A 42 -1.41 32.37 -42.34
N GLU A 43 -0.27 33.03 -42.13
CA GLU A 43 0.33 33.46 -40.85
C GLU A 43 0.65 32.33 -39.86
N TRP A 44 1.84 32.38 -39.25
CA TRP A 44 2.24 31.52 -38.14
C TRP A 44 1.37 31.79 -36.91
N LYS A 45 0.11 31.38 -36.95
CA LYS A 45 -0.79 31.40 -35.81
C LYS A 45 -0.39 30.21 -34.96
N TYR A 46 0.45 30.48 -33.97
CA TYR A 46 0.66 29.59 -32.84
C TYR A 46 -0.71 29.30 -32.25
N ASN A 47 -1.36 28.20 -32.64
CA ASN A 47 -2.73 27.93 -32.23
C ASN A 47 -2.64 27.37 -30.81
N PRO A 48 -2.79 28.17 -29.75
CA PRO A 48 -2.44 27.76 -28.40
C PRO A 48 -3.53 26.86 -27.79
N LYS A 49 -4.42 26.32 -28.63
CA LYS A 49 -5.62 25.57 -28.22
C LYS A 49 -5.26 24.33 -27.40
N ASN A 50 -4.08 23.74 -27.65
CA ASN A 50 -3.66 22.48 -27.03
C ASN A 50 -2.46 22.59 -26.10
N VAL A 51 -2.03 23.81 -25.72
CA VAL A 51 -0.90 24.00 -24.79
C VAL A 51 -1.16 23.28 -23.45
N HIS A 52 -2.41 23.23 -23.01
CA HIS A 52 -2.80 22.47 -21.83
C HIS A 52 -2.49 20.95 -21.95
N LEU A 53 -2.68 20.33 -23.13
CA LEU A 53 -2.35 18.90 -23.35
C LEU A 53 -0.84 18.62 -23.32
N VAL A 54 -0.03 19.62 -23.66
CA VAL A 54 1.44 19.55 -23.62
C VAL A 54 1.93 19.73 -22.19
N LEU A 55 1.35 20.70 -21.47
CA LEU A 55 1.72 20.99 -20.09
C LEU A 55 1.24 19.92 -19.11
N SER A 56 0.17 19.18 -19.41
CA SER A 56 -0.38 18.15 -18.51
C SER A 56 0.58 17.01 -18.16
N SER A 57 1.63 16.79 -18.96
CA SER A 57 2.70 15.81 -18.65
C SER A 57 3.85 16.38 -17.83
N ILE A 58 3.97 17.71 -17.72
CA ILE A 58 5.06 18.37 -17.00
C ILE A 58 4.61 18.60 -15.56
N ARG A 59 5.29 17.97 -14.61
CA ARG A 59 4.99 18.11 -13.19
C ARG A 59 5.07 19.57 -12.74
N GLY A 60 4.16 19.96 -11.85
CA GLY A 60 4.12 21.32 -11.30
C GLY A 60 3.35 22.34 -12.14
N THR A 61 2.99 22.04 -13.38
CA THR A 61 2.15 22.94 -14.19
C THR A 61 0.68 22.90 -13.72
N PRO A 62 -0.10 23.97 -13.93
CA PRO A 62 -1.53 23.97 -13.61
C PRO A 62 -2.32 22.86 -14.32
N SER A 63 -1.97 22.55 -15.58
CA SER A 63 -2.66 21.51 -16.35
C SER A 63 -2.35 20.09 -15.84
N TYR A 64 -1.12 19.86 -15.36
CA TYR A 64 -0.76 18.62 -14.69
C TYR A 64 -1.59 18.43 -13.41
N TRP A 65 -1.66 19.46 -12.56
CA TRP A 65 -2.43 19.40 -11.30
C TRP A 65 -3.92 19.16 -11.54
N MET A 66 -4.51 19.80 -12.56
CA MET A 66 -5.91 19.59 -12.92
C MET A 66 -6.17 18.15 -13.39
N THR A 67 -5.29 17.59 -14.22
CA THR A 67 -5.39 16.21 -14.72
C THR A 67 -5.21 15.20 -13.58
N TYR A 68 -4.23 15.45 -12.71
CA TYR A 68 -3.95 14.61 -11.55
C TYR A 68 -5.10 14.64 -10.55
N GLN A 69 -5.63 15.82 -10.21
CA GLN A 69 -6.79 15.97 -9.35
C GLN A 69 -8.02 15.27 -9.93
N GLY A 70 -8.27 15.41 -11.24
CA GLY A 70 -9.34 14.69 -11.93
C GLY A 70 -9.17 13.17 -11.84
N SER A 71 -7.94 12.69 -11.97
CA SER A 71 -7.61 11.27 -11.84
C SER A 71 -7.83 10.76 -10.41
N VAL A 72 -7.42 11.52 -9.39
CA VAL A 72 -7.66 11.19 -7.98
C VAL A 72 -9.15 11.19 -7.65
N LEU A 73 -9.90 12.20 -8.10
CA LEU A 73 -11.35 12.26 -7.93
C LEU A 73 -12.05 11.10 -8.64
N ALA A 74 -11.62 10.75 -9.84
CA ALA A 74 -12.14 9.60 -10.57
C ALA A 74 -11.83 8.28 -9.85
N MET A 75 -10.60 8.12 -9.31
CA MET A 75 -10.23 6.98 -8.49
C MET A 75 -11.08 6.89 -7.22
N ILE A 76 -11.29 7.99 -6.49
CA ILE A 76 -12.18 8.02 -5.32
C ILE A 76 -13.62 7.68 -5.73
N LYS A 77 -14.10 8.20 -6.86
CA LYS A 77 -15.46 7.91 -7.35
C LYS A 77 -15.62 6.44 -7.76
N GLN A 78 -14.59 5.82 -8.33
CA GLN A 78 -14.64 4.47 -8.86
C GLN A 78 -14.32 3.38 -7.83
N LEU A 79 -13.33 3.62 -6.97
CA LEU A 79 -12.92 2.71 -5.88
C LEU A 79 -13.77 2.89 -4.62
N GLY A 80 -14.43 4.04 -4.45
CA GLY A 80 -15.20 4.38 -3.27
C GLY A 80 -14.34 5.06 -2.19
N GLY A 81 -14.76 4.90 -0.93
CA GLY A 81 -14.02 5.43 0.21
C GLY A 81 -12.61 4.83 0.35
N CYS A 82 -11.76 5.49 1.13
CA CYS A 82 -10.41 4.98 1.44
C CYS A 82 -10.48 3.55 1.99
N THR A 83 -9.89 2.60 1.28
CA THR A 83 -9.81 1.19 1.68
C THR A 83 -8.41 0.89 2.21
N PHE A 84 -8.32 0.39 3.44
CA PHE A 84 -7.06 -0.04 4.04
C PHE A 84 -6.84 -1.53 3.85
N PHE A 85 -5.63 -1.91 3.47
CA PHE A 85 -5.21 -3.31 3.36
C PHE A 85 -4.21 -3.61 4.47
N PHE A 86 -4.54 -4.58 5.31
CA PHE A 86 -3.69 -5.03 6.41
C PHE A 86 -3.25 -6.47 6.17
N THR A 87 -1.96 -6.72 6.36
CA THR A 87 -1.42 -8.08 6.48
C THR A 87 -1.03 -8.29 7.93
N THR A 88 -1.74 -9.18 8.62
CA THR A 88 -1.47 -9.53 10.01
C THR A 88 -0.76 -10.87 10.09
N SER A 89 0.29 -10.94 10.90
CA SER A 89 0.98 -12.19 11.26
C SER A 89 1.21 -12.21 12.76
N VAL A 90 1.40 -13.40 13.33
CA VAL A 90 1.69 -13.57 14.76
C VAL A 90 2.89 -14.50 14.93
N ASP A 91 3.54 -14.41 16.09
CA ASP A 91 4.54 -15.40 16.51
C ASP A 91 3.85 -16.47 17.36
N ASP A 92 3.36 -17.51 16.68
CA ASP A 92 2.56 -18.60 17.24
C ASP A 92 3.34 -19.36 18.33
N ILE A 93 4.67 -19.44 18.19
CA ILE A 93 5.54 -20.27 19.01
C ILE A 93 5.85 -19.57 20.34
N ASN A 94 6.06 -18.26 20.33
CA ASN A 94 6.42 -17.54 21.56
C ASN A 94 5.24 -16.81 22.21
N SER A 95 4.07 -16.78 21.57
CA SER A 95 2.89 -16.14 22.15
C SER A 95 2.30 -16.97 23.28
N PHE A 96 2.19 -16.36 24.45
CA PHE A 96 1.61 -16.95 25.67
C PHE A 96 0.25 -17.60 25.41
N GLU A 97 -0.60 -16.92 24.66
CA GLU A 97 -1.97 -17.36 24.43
C GLU A 97 -2.05 -18.55 23.48
N PHE A 98 -1.16 -18.62 22.50
CA PHE A 98 -1.14 -19.69 21.51
C PHE A 98 -0.60 -20.97 22.13
N VAL A 99 0.53 -20.86 22.84
CA VAL A 99 1.12 -21.98 23.57
C VAL A 99 0.13 -22.52 24.60
N ASN A 100 -0.55 -21.66 25.37
CA ASN A 100 -1.52 -22.10 26.35
C ASN A 100 -2.82 -22.65 25.75
N ALA A 101 -3.27 -22.12 24.61
CA ALA A 101 -4.38 -22.73 23.88
C ALA A 101 -4.01 -24.17 23.46
N MET A 102 -2.88 -24.36 22.78
CA MET A 102 -2.44 -25.69 22.34
C MET A 102 -2.20 -26.64 23.52
N ASN A 103 -1.59 -26.14 24.61
CA ASN A 103 -1.33 -26.90 25.82
C ASN A 103 -2.62 -27.40 26.49
N LYS A 104 -3.64 -26.54 26.60
CA LYS A 104 -4.97 -26.90 27.12
C LYS A 104 -5.68 -27.91 26.22
N PHE A 105 -5.48 -27.84 24.90
CA PHE A 105 -6.01 -28.86 24.00
C PHE A 105 -5.32 -30.22 24.17
N LYS A 106 -4.00 -30.24 24.43
CA LYS A 106 -3.22 -31.47 24.65
C LYS A 106 -3.51 -32.14 25.99
N HIS A 107 -3.59 -31.35 27.06
CA HIS A 107 -3.62 -31.86 28.44
C HIS A 107 -4.96 -31.64 29.18
N GLY A 108 -5.92 -30.95 28.56
CA GLY A 108 -7.24 -30.64 29.13
C GLY A 108 -7.39 -29.18 29.55
N PHE A 109 -8.63 -28.69 29.62
CA PHE A 109 -8.92 -27.28 29.91
C PHE A 109 -8.51 -26.82 31.32
N ASP A 110 -8.39 -27.75 32.27
CA ASP A 110 -8.01 -27.47 33.66
C ASP A 110 -6.50 -27.30 33.85
N THR A 111 -5.68 -27.45 32.80
CA THR A 111 -4.24 -27.24 32.94
C THR A 111 -3.90 -25.78 33.22
N PRO A 112 -2.97 -25.51 34.15
CA PRO A 112 -2.52 -24.16 34.43
C PRO A 112 -1.81 -23.57 33.21
N ASP A 113 -1.88 -22.26 33.08
CA ASP A 113 -1.15 -21.55 32.04
C ASP A 113 0.36 -21.62 32.31
N ILE A 114 1.11 -21.84 31.24
CA ILE A 114 2.56 -21.98 31.22
C ILE A 114 3.15 -20.77 30.49
N ASP A 115 4.30 -20.29 30.96
CA ASP A 115 5.07 -19.28 30.24
C ASP A 115 5.80 -19.91 29.04
N PRO A 116 5.61 -19.44 27.79
CA PRO A 116 6.32 -19.91 26.60
C PRO A 116 7.84 -19.91 26.71
N GLN A 117 8.41 -19.09 27.58
CA GLN A 117 9.87 -19.05 27.79
C GLN A 117 10.38 -20.26 28.59
N SER A 118 9.50 -20.92 29.35
CA SER A 118 9.84 -22.11 30.14
C SER A 118 9.95 -23.39 29.29
N LEU A 119 9.31 -23.40 28.12
CA LEU A 119 9.32 -24.53 27.19
C LEU A 119 10.47 -24.39 26.18
N SER A 120 11.11 -25.52 25.85
CA SER A 120 12.12 -25.54 24.80
C SER A 120 11.50 -25.26 23.43
N TYR A 121 12.32 -24.78 22.48
CA TYR A 121 11.86 -24.55 21.11
C TYR A 121 11.27 -25.82 20.46
N TYR A 122 11.87 -26.99 20.72
CA TYR A 122 11.42 -28.25 20.14
C TYR A 122 10.03 -28.66 20.66
N GLU A 123 9.78 -28.52 21.97
CA GLU A 123 8.47 -28.83 22.55
C GLU A 123 7.38 -27.89 22.01
N LYS A 124 7.68 -26.60 21.85
CA LYS A 124 6.73 -25.63 21.29
C LYS A 124 6.45 -25.90 19.81
N LYS A 125 7.47 -26.31 19.06
CA LYS A 125 7.30 -26.73 17.67
C LYS A 125 6.43 -27.98 17.58
N GLU A 126 6.68 -28.99 18.41
CA GLU A 126 5.87 -30.21 18.46
C GLU A 126 4.41 -29.90 18.79
N LEU A 127 4.14 -28.99 19.74
CA LEU A 127 2.79 -28.52 20.03
C LEU A 127 2.10 -27.89 18.81
N LEU A 128 2.82 -27.07 18.05
CA LEU A 128 2.30 -26.42 16.86
C LEU A 128 2.05 -27.41 15.71
N ASP A 129 2.96 -28.37 15.54
CA ASP A 129 2.85 -29.42 14.53
C ASP A 129 1.70 -30.39 14.87
N ASP A 130 1.46 -30.68 16.15
CA ASP A 130 0.36 -31.51 16.65
C ASP A 130 -1.01 -30.81 16.53
N TYR A 131 -1.07 -29.50 16.82
CA TYR A 131 -2.33 -28.73 16.92
C TYR A 131 -2.39 -27.48 16.02
N PRO A 132 -2.12 -27.59 14.70
CA PRO A 132 -2.08 -26.42 13.81
C PRO A 132 -3.45 -25.74 13.66
N VAL A 133 -4.54 -26.52 13.74
CA VAL A 133 -5.92 -25.99 13.64
C VAL A 133 -6.27 -25.12 14.85
N VAL A 134 -5.76 -25.46 16.04
CA VAL A 134 -5.98 -24.68 17.26
C VAL A 134 -5.26 -23.35 17.15
N ALA A 135 -4.00 -23.35 16.71
CA ALA A 135 -3.23 -22.14 16.47
C ALA A 135 -3.92 -21.23 15.43
N ALA A 136 -4.36 -21.79 14.31
CA ALA A 136 -5.08 -21.04 13.27
C ALA A 136 -6.40 -20.44 13.78
N ARG A 137 -7.16 -21.19 14.60
CA ARG A 137 -8.39 -20.68 15.23
C ARG A 137 -8.11 -19.55 16.20
N GLN A 138 -7.07 -19.69 17.03
CA GLN A 138 -6.66 -18.65 17.97
C GLN A 138 -6.24 -17.37 17.24
N PHE A 139 -5.51 -17.49 16.13
CA PHE A 139 -5.19 -16.36 15.27
C PHE A 139 -6.44 -15.69 14.71
N ASN A 140 -7.36 -16.46 14.15
CA ASN A 140 -8.61 -15.92 13.59
C ASN A 140 -9.43 -15.16 14.65
N LEU A 141 -9.55 -15.71 15.87
CA LEU A 141 -10.21 -15.04 16.98
C LEU A 141 -9.56 -13.70 17.31
N ARG A 142 -8.22 -13.66 17.40
CA ARG A 142 -7.48 -12.42 17.73
C ARG A 142 -7.60 -11.36 16.65
N VAL A 143 -7.51 -11.75 15.38
CA VAL A 143 -7.67 -10.79 14.29
C VAL A 143 -9.11 -10.27 14.24
N THR A 144 -10.10 -11.12 14.49
CA THR A 144 -11.51 -10.71 14.57
C THR A 144 -11.73 -9.70 15.69
N GLU A 145 -11.21 -9.96 16.90
CA GLU A 145 -11.31 -9.02 18.02
C GLU A 145 -10.59 -7.70 17.75
N PHE A 146 -9.42 -7.75 17.10
CA PHE A 146 -8.71 -6.56 16.67
C PHE A 146 -9.57 -5.71 15.73
N PHE A 147 -10.20 -6.31 14.72
CA PHE A 147 -11.07 -5.55 13.80
C PHE A 147 -12.36 -5.06 14.45
N ASN A 148 -12.89 -5.77 15.46
CA ASN A 148 -14.00 -5.26 16.27
C ASN A 148 -13.61 -3.98 17.04
N LEU A 149 -12.39 -3.93 17.59
CA LEU A 149 -11.85 -2.72 18.22
C LEU A 149 -11.67 -1.60 17.20
N VAL A 150 -11.11 -1.89 16.03
CA VAL A 150 -10.94 -0.90 14.95
C VAL A 150 -12.30 -0.34 14.50
N GLN A 151 -13.34 -1.17 14.45
CA GLN A 151 -14.69 -0.72 14.11
C GLN A 151 -15.28 0.17 15.21
N THR A 152 -15.05 -0.18 16.48
CA THR A 152 -15.54 0.57 17.64
C THR A 152 -14.88 1.95 17.75
N TYR A 153 -13.56 2.03 17.55
CA TYR A 153 -12.77 3.26 17.65
C TYR A 153 -12.48 3.92 16.30
N GLY A 154 -13.14 3.47 15.23
CA GLY A 154 -12.84 3.89 13.86
C GLY A 154 -12.97 5.39 13.63
N THR A 155 -13.92 6.04 14.30
CA THR A 155 -14.13 7.49 14.21
C THR A 155 -12.95 8.28 14.76
N GLU A 156 -12.29 7.79 15.81
CA GLU A 156 -11.13 8.45 16.41
C GLU A 156 -9.86 8.21 15.58
N ILE A 157 -9.71 7.00 15.04
CA ILE A 157 -8.53 6.58 14.27
C ILE A 157 -8.54 7.18 12.85
N PHE A 158 -9.68 7.12 12.16
CA PHE A 158 -9.79 7.47 10.74
C PHE A 158 -10.58 8.77 10.50
N GLY A 159 -11.15 9.37 11.54
CA GLY A 159 -12.03 10.55 11.42
C GLY A 159 -13.44 10.24 10.90
N TYR A 160 -13.71 9.00 10.51
CA TYR A 160 -14.99 8.52 10.00
C TYR A 160 -15.25 7.07 10.48
N PRO A 161 -16.52 6.65 10.63
CA PRO A 161 -16.84 5.28 11.01
C PRO A 161 -16.40 4.30 9.92
N VAL A 162 -15.85 3.15 10.36
CA VAL A 162 -15.48 2.06 9.46
C VAL A 162 -16.75 1.38 8.97
N ALA A 163 -17.04 1.49 7.66
CA ALA A 163 -18.28 1.02 7.06
C ALA A 163 -18.41 -0.52 7.08
N ALA A 164 -17.34 -1.23 6.74
CA ALA A 164 -17.26 -2.68 6.78
C ALA A 164 -15.80 -3.13 6.77
N TRP A 165 -15.53 -4.32 7.30
CA TRP A 165 -14.26 -5.01 7.13
C TRP A 165 -14.53 -6.46 6.69
N THR A 166 -13.61 -7.01 5.91
CA THR A 166 -13.70 -8.40 5.45
C THR A 166 -12.31 -9.03 5.55
N MET A 167 -12.22 -10.18 6.19
CA MET A 167 -11.03 -11.03 6.15
C MET A 167 -11.13 -11.91 4.90
N ARG A 168 -10.12 -11.85 4.03
CA ARG A 168 -9.99 -12.75 2.88
C ARG A 168 -9.00 -13.86 3.18
#